data_AF-A0AAN6WR69-F1
#
_entry.id   AF-A0AAN6WR69-F1
#
_cell.length_a   1.000
_cell.length_b   1.000
_cell.length_c   1.000
_cell.angle_alpha   90.00
_cell.angle_beta   90.00
_cell.angle_gamma   90.00
#
_symmetry.space_group_name_H-M   'P 1'
#
loop_
_entity.id
_entity.type
_entity.pdbx_description
1 polymer ?
#
loop_
_entity_poly.entity_id
_entity_poly.type
_entity_poly.pdbx_seq_one_letter_code
_entity_poly.pdbx_strand_id
1 'polypeptide(L)'
;NCFAWAVGVTDRAIRPQTWDALATAYAEVGYYNVPLTGPPANDDAEVYARDTDVGRPLHAHRVTDAANGTCESKMGDDFRIQHHRDMLQCTHLNGPTFEYGVVQARYRYDATRLRQWQEGEVTTSSGRKLKRKDAAWTSSGRPISKDKKSTTKSGRVVKKGGK
;
A
#
# COMPACT_ATOMS: atom_id res chain seq x y z
N ASN A 1 -9.87 -2.78 -2.64
CA ASN A 1 -9.41 -2.25 -3.95
C ASN A 1 -8.03 -2.82 -4.31
N CYS A 2 -7.57 -2.69 -5.55
CA CYS A 2 -6.34 -3.31 -6.08
C CYS A 2 -5.08 -3.09 -5.21
N PHE A 3 -4.82 -1.86 -4.74
CA PHE A 3 -3.67 -1.55 -3.88
C PHE A 3 -3.68 -2.32 -2.55
N ALA A 4 -4.83 -2.41 -1.88
CA ALA A 4 -4.95 -3.18 -0.64
C ALA A 4 -4.73 -4.68 -0.90
N TRP A 5 -5.33 -5.18 -1.99
CA TRP A 5 -5.22 -6.58 -2.39
C TRP A 5 -3.78 -7.00 -2.69
N ALA A 6 -3.04 -6.16 -3.42
CA ALA A 6 -1.66 -6.42 -3.82
C ALA A 6 -0.74 -6.77 -2.63
N VAL A 7 -1.04 -6.22 -1.45
CA VAL A 7 -0.28 -6.42 -0.20
C VAL A 7 -1.03 -7.24 0.85
N GLY A 8 -2.12 -7.92 0.46
CA GLY A 8 -2.88 -8.81 1.35
C GLY A 8 -3.71 -8.11 2.44
N VAL A 9 -4.01 -6.82 2.28
CA VAL A 9 -4.85 -6.04 3.21
C VAL A 9 -6.32 -6.23 2.85
N THR A 10 -7.10 -6.77 3.80
CA THR A 10 -8.51 -7.14 3.59
C THR A 10 -9.49 -6.27 4.40
N ASP A 11 -9.01 -5.57 5.43
CA ASP A 11 -9.82 -4.83 6.40
C ASP A 11 -9.99 -3.34 6.07
N ARG A 12 -9.21 -2.81 5.13
CA ARG A 12 -9.29 -1.42 4.68
C ARG A 12 -8.94 -1.25 3.21
N ALA A 13 -9.44 -0.19 2.60
CA ALA A 13 -9.00 0.26 1.28
C ALA A 13 -7.70 1.08 1.40
N ILE A 14 -6.82 0.97 0.40
CA ILE A 14 -5.63 1.81 0.23
C ILE A 14 -5.86 2.68 -1.00
N ARG A 15 -6.16 3.98 -0.82
CA ARG A 15 -6.50 4.91 -1.93
C ARG A 15 -5.44 6.00 -2.05
N PRO A 16 -4.23 5.67 -2.54
CA PRO A 16 -3.14 6.63 -2.62
C PRO A 16 -3.45 7.71 -3.66
N GLN A 17 -3.13 8.97 -3.36
CA GLN A 17 -3.14 10.05 -4.34
C GLN A 17 -1.73 10.35 -4.87
N THR A 18 -0.70 9.93 -4.15
CA THR A 18 0.72 10.14 -4.46
C THR A 18 1.52 8.87 -4.17
N TRP A 19 2.72 8.78 -4.75
CA TRP A 19 3.67 7.71 -4.46
C TRP A 19 4.10 7.66 -2.99
N ASP A 20 4.29 8.82 -2.36
CA ASP A 20 4.66 8.88 -0.93
C ASP A 20 3.54 8.36 -0.02
N ALA A 21 2.28 8.66 -0.36
CA ALA A 21 1.13 8.13 0.35
C ALA A 21 1.03 6.61 0.20
N LEU A 22 1.32 6.09 -0.99
CA LEU A 22 1.37 4.65 -1.24
C LEU A 22 2.52 3.97 -0.47
N ALA A 23 3.73 4.52 -0.57
CA ALA A 23 4.91 4.00 0.11
C ALA A 23 4.71 3.96 1.63
N THR A 24 4.08 5.00 2.20
CA THR A 24 3.71 5.04 3.61
C THR A 24 2.71 3.93 3.94
N ALA A 25 1.63 3.79 3.17
CA ALA A 25 0.59 2.78 3.40
C ALA A 25 1.12 1.33 3.29
N TYR A 26 2.05 1.09 2.35
CA TYR A 26 2.69 -0.21 2.17
C TYR A 26 3.71 -0.50 3.26
N ALA A 27 4.49 0.50 3.69
CA ALA A 27 5.43 0.35 4.80
C ALA A 27 4.72 -0.02 6.12
N GLU A 28 3.51 0.47 6.36
CA GLU A 28 2.69 0.09 7.53
C GLU A 28 2.41 -1.41 7.59
N VAL A 29 2.39 -2.09 6.44
CA VAL A 29 2.11 -3.54 6.31
C VAL A 29 3.33 -4.35 5.88
N GLY A 30 4.51 -3.73 5.90
CA GLY A 30 5.80 -4.39 5.70
C GLY A 30 6.26 -4.50 4.25
N TYR A 31 5.61 -3.81 3.32
CA TYR A 31 6.00 -3.78 1.91
C TYR A 31 6.86 -2.55 1.62
N TYR A 32 8.06 -2.77 1.10
CA TYR A 32 9.05 -1.73 0.85
C TYR A 32 9.48 -1.72 -0.60
N ASN A 33 9.75 -0.54 -1.13
CA ASN A 33 10.16 -0.38 -2.52
C ASN A 33 11.49 -1.12 -2.78
N VAL A 34 11.55 -1.83 -3.91
CA VAL A 34 12.73 -2.53 -4.41
C VAL A 34 13.01 -2.11 -5.86
N PRO A 35 14.28 -2.16 -6.31
CA PRO A 35 14.63 -1.82 -7.69
C PRO A 35 13.88 -2.68 -8.72
N LEU A 36 13.51 -2.06 -9.85
CA LEU A 36 12.87 -2.75 -10.97
C LEU A 36 13.84 -3.55 -11.86
N THR A 37 15.15 -3.39 -11.66
CA THR A 37 16.21 -3.99 -12.50
C THR A 37 16.34 -5.51 -12.39
N GLY A 38 15.64 -6.15 -11.45
CA GLY A 38 15.63 -7.61 -11.28
C GLY A 38 14.30 -8.27 -11.69
N PRO A 39 14.25 -9.60 -11.77
CA PRO A 39 12.98 -10.31 -11.94
C PRO A 39 12.06 -10.05 -10.72
N PRO A 40 10.74 -10.04 -10.93
CA PRO A 40 9.81 -10.06 -9.80
C PRO A 40 10.00 -11.36 -8.99
N ALA A 41 9.65 -11.31 -7.73
CA ALA A 41 9.51 -12.49 -6.87
C ALA A 41 8.03 -12.74 -6.59
N ASN A 42 7.71 -13.95 -6.17
CA ASN A 42 6.39 -14.25 -5.63
C ASN A 42 6.09 -13.31 -4.46
N ASP A 43 4.84 -12.89 -4.40
CA ASP A 43 4.29 -11.94 -3.44
C ASP A 43 4.78 -10.50 -3.60
N ASP A 44 5.54 -10.17 -4.63
CA ASP A 44 5.81 -8.78 -4.94
C ASP A 44 4.52 -8.05 -5.32
N ALA A 45 4.36 -6.84 -4.79
CA ALA A 45 3.33 -5.91 -5.22
C ALA A 45 3.93 -4.98 -6.28
N GLU A 46 3.54 -5.13 -7.54
CA GLU A 46 3.91 -4.18 -8.59
C GLU A 46 2.80 -3.16 -8.81
N VAL A 47 3.21 -1.92 -9.03
CA VAL A 47 2.35 -0.76 -9.12
C VAL A 47 2.58 -0.06 -10.44
N TYR A 48 1.47 0.21 -11.10
CA TYR A 48 1.39 0.78 -12.42
C TYR A 48 1.05 2.26 -12.37
N ALA A 49 1.64 3.02 -13.29
CA ALA A 49 1.16 4.35 -13.65
C ALA A 49 1.33 4.58 -15.15
N ARG A 50 0.52 5.50 -15.69
CA ARG A 50 0.61 5.90 -17.10
C ARG A 50 1.91 6.64 -17.36
N ASP A 51 2.51 6.40 -18.51
CA ASP A 51 3.72 7.13 -18.94
C ASP A 51 3.49 8.65 -19.06
N THR A 52 2.25 9.07 -19.34
CA THR A 52 1.86 10.48 -19.42
C THR A 52 1.48 11.10 -18.07
N ASP A 53 1.30 10.30 -17.02
CA ASP A 53 0.91 10.72 -15.67
C ASP A 53 1.66 9.88 -14.64
N VAL A 54 2.99 9.91 -14.73
CA VAL A 54 3.89 9.10 -13.88
C VAL A 54 3.80 9.52 -12.41
N GLY A 55 3.21 10.68 -12.10
CA GLY A 55 3.10 11.21 -10.74
C GLY A 55 2.09 10.49 -9.86
N ARG A 56 1.17 9.69 -10.43
CA ARG A 56 0.09 9.05 -9.67
C ARG A 56 0.02 7.54 -9.90
N PRO A 57 0.04 6.73 -8.82
CA PRO A 57 -0.24 5.30 -8.93
C PRO A 57 -1.69 5.06 -9.39
N LEU A 58 -1.88 4.18 -10.36
CA LEU A 58 -3.21 3.90 -10.96
C LEU A 58 -3.75 2.53 -10.58
N HIS A 59 -2.89 1.51 -10.60
CA HIS A 59 -3.28 0.14 -10.35
C HIS A 59 -2.15 -0.63 -9.69
N ALA A 60 -2.49 -1.72 -9.01
CA ALA A 60 -1.50 -2.61 -8.43
C ALA A 60 -1.96 -4.06 -8.54
N HIS A 61 -0.99 -4.95 -8.62
CA HIS A 61 -1.22 -6.39 -8.57
C HIS A 61 -0.26 -7.06 -7.62
N ARG A 62 -0.57 -8.30 -7.25
CA ARG A 62 0.33 -9.22 -6.57
C ARG A 62 0.86 -10.22 -7.59
N VAL A 63 2.17 -10.39 -7.63
CA VAL A 63 2.80 -11.47 -8.39
C VAL A 63 2.57 -12.76 -7.61
N THR A 64 1.84 -13.71 -8.20
CA THR A 64 1.54 -14.99 -7.55
C THR A 64 2.39 -16.13 -8.07
N ASP A 65 2.85 -16.04 -9.31
CA ASP A 65 3.86 -16.94 -9.89
C ASP A 65 4.80 -16.14 -10.80
N ALA A 66 5.94 -15.75 -10.24
CA ALA A 66 6.96 -15.00 -10.94
C ALA A 66 7.60 -15.79 -12.10
N ALA A 67 7.64 -17.12 -12.03
CA ALA A 67 8.24 -17.95 -13.09
C ALA A 67 7.38 -17.95 -14.35
N ASN A 68 6.05 -17.95 -14.18
CA ASN A 68 5.08 -17.94 -15.28
C ASN A 68 4.45 -16.56 -15.52
N GLY A 69 5.00 -15.51 -14.90
CA GLY A 69 4.47 -14.14 -15.00
C GLY A 69 3.01 -14.02 -14.55
N THR A 70 2.49 -14.91 -13.71
CA THR A 70 1.10 -14.85 -13.26
C THR A 70 0.95 -13.86 -12.12
N CYS A 71 -0.04 -12.98 -12.28
CA CYS A 71 -0.35 -11.95 -11.33
C CYS A 71 -1.85 -11.92 -11.04
N GLU A 72 -2.18 -11.27 -9.93
CA GLU A 72 -3.56 -11.11 -9.51
C GLU A 72 -3.83 -9.69 -9.07
N SER A 73 -4.97 -9.17 -9.51
CA SER A 73 -5.45 -7.88 -9.06
C SER A 73 -6.93 -7.93 -8.72
N LYS A 74 -7.39 -6.92 -8.00
CA LYS A 74 -8.79 -6.78 -7.60
C LYS A 74 -9.43 -5.62 -8.36
N MET A 75 -10.48 -5.92 -9.12
CA MET A 75 -11.33 -4.97 -9.83
C MET A 75 -12.59 -4.72 -9.01
N GLY A 76 -12.78 -3.49 -8.54
CA GLY A 76 -13.92 -3.14 -7.69
C GLY A 76 -13.92 -3.87 -6.34
N ASP A 77 -15.12 -4.09 -5.80
CA ASP A 77 -15.31 -4.64 -4.46
C ASP A 77 -15.34 -6.17 -4.41
N ASP A 78 -15.63 -6.87 -5.52
CA ASP A 78 -15.88 -8.32 -5.49
C ASP A 78 -15.08 -9.17 -6.50
N PHE A 79 -14.45 -8.57 -7.51
CA PHE A 79 -13.81 -9.34 -8.58
C PHE A 79 -12.29 -9.44 -8.44
N ARG A 80 -11.79 -10.67 -8.24
CA ARG A 80 -10.37 -11.01 -8.39
C ARG A 80 -10.14 -11.49 -9.81
N ILE A 81 -9.12 -10.95 -10.46
CA ILE A 81 -8.71 -11.36 -11.79
C ILE A 81 -7.28 -11.89 -11.74
N GLN A 82 -7.09 -13.11 -12.23
CA GLN A 82 -5.79 -13.67 -12.53
C GLN A 82 -5.44 -13.34 -13.98
N HIS A 83 -4.23 -12.89 -14.23
CA HIS A 83 -3.78 -12.46 -15.55
C HIS A 83 -2.27 -12.64 -15.68
N HIS A 84 -1.79 -12.64 -16.92
CA HIS A 84 -0.35 -12.54 -17.17
C HIS A 84 0.13 -11.11 -16.93
N ARG A 85 1.31 -10.94 -16.33
CA ARG A 85 1.93 -9.67 -15.98
C ARG A 85 1.99 -8.67 -17.15
N ASP A 86 2.22 -9.20 -18.35
CA ASP A 86 2.34 -8.36 -19.54
C ASP A 86 1.00 -7.87 -20.06
N MET A 87 -0.12 -8.51 -19.70
CA MET A 87 -1.47 -8.11 -20.14
C MET A 87 -1.76 -6.64 -19.81
N LEU A 88 -1.38 -6.18 -18.61
CA LEU A 88 -1.62 -4.81 -18.17
C LEU A 88 -0.62 -3.80 -18.76
N GLN A 89 0.48 -4.29 -19.32
CA GLN A 89 1.52 -3.51 -20.00
C GLN A 89 1.35 -3.54 -21.53
N CYS A 90 0.36 -4.26 -22.08
CA CYS A 90 0.09 -4.25 -23.51
C CYS A 90 -0.68 -2.98 -23.92
N THR A 91 -0.34 -2.43 -25.08
CA THR A 91 -1.14 -1.38 -25.73
C THR A 91 -2.51 -1.94 -26.12
N HIS A 92 -3.57 -1.13 -26.02
CA HIS A 92 -4.88 -1.54 -26.52
C HIS A 92 -4.82 -1.93 -28.02
N LEU A 93 -5.64 -2.92 -28.42
CA LEU A 93 -5.77 -3.35 -29.81
C LEU A 93 -6.07 -2.19 -30.79
N ASN A 94 -6.72 -1.13 -30.31
CA ASN A 94 -7.18 0.01 -31.11
C ASN A 94 -6.41 1.33 -30.83
N GLY A 95 -5.24 1.29 -30.20
CA GLY A 95 -4.44 2.49 -29.99
C GLY A 95 -3.16 2.28 -29.18
N PRO A 96 -2.21 3.23 -29.24
CA PRO A 96 -0.92 3.11 -28.56
C PRO A 96 -0.99 3.34 -27.03
N THR A 97 -2.19 3.43 -26.46
CA THR A 97 -2.39 3.74 -25.04
C THR A 97 -2.45 2.48 -24.20
N PHE A 98 -1.73 2.49 -23.08
CA PHE A 98 -1.81 1.48 -22.04
C PHE A 98 -2.99 1.79 -21.09
N GLU A 99 -3.85 0.81 -20.79
CA GLU A 99 -5.00 1.02 -19.89
C GLU A 99 -4.54 1.48 -18.49
N TYR A 100 -3.52 0.78 -17.96
CA TYR A 100 -2.96 0.99 -16.63
C TYR A 100 -1.52 1.53 -16.63
N GLY A 101 -0.86 1.54 -17.80
CA GLY A 101 0.52 2.01 -17.95
C GLY A 101 1.55 0.90 -17.75
N VAL A 102 2.76 1.29 -17.34
CA VAL A 102 3.86 0.36 -17.07
C VAL A 102 4.13 0.25 -15.57
N VAL A 103 4.84 -0.80 -15.16
CA VAL A 103 5.29 -0.93 -13.78
C VAL A 103 6.27 0.19 -13.46
N GLN A 104 5.91 1.07 -12.53
CA GLN A 104 6.74 2.20 -12.07
C GLN A 104 7.34 1.95 -10.69
N ALA A 105 6.74 1.06 -9.90
CA ALA A 105 7.27 0.67 -8.60
C ALA A 105 6.99 -0.80 -8.31
N ARG A 106 7.92 -1.44 -7.61
CA ARG A 106 7.75 -2.77 -7.06
C ARG A 106 8.01 -2.71 -5.57
N TYR A 107 7.18 -3.39 -4.80
CA TYR A 107 7.29 -3.48 -3.36
C TYR A 107 7.35 -4.92 -2.94
N ARG A 108 8.25 -5.21 -2.00
CA ARG A 108 8.48 -6.55 -1.46
C ARG A 108 8.28 -6.54 0.04
N TYR A 109 7.69 -7.61 0.55
CA TYR A 109 7.58 -7.80 1.99
C TYR A 109 8.98 -7.98 2.62
N ASP A 110 9.26 -7.22 3.68
CA ASP A 110 10.49 -7.35 4.47
C ASP A 110 10.15 -7.21 5.96
N ALA A 111 10.14 -8.35 6.66
CA ALA A 111 9.84 -8.41 8.09
C ALA A 111 10.88 -7.64 8.95
N THR A 112 12.13 -7.59 8.50
CA THR A 112 13.20 -6.89 9.23
C THR A 112 12.99 -5.39 9.16
N ARG A 113 12.74 -4.86 7.95
CA ARG A 113 12.38 -3.45 7.77
C ARG A 113 11.05 -3.10 8.44
N LEU A 114 10.08 -4.00 8.45
CA LEU A 114 8.83 -3.81 9.21
C LEU A 114 9.10 -3.63 10.69
N ARG A 115 9.92 -4.50 11.27
CA ARG A 115 10.30 -4.37 12.68
C ARG A 115 11.02 -3.04 12.96
N GLN A 116 11.97 -2.65 12.11
CA GLN A 116 12.68 -1.37 12.24
C GLN A 116 11.72 -0.17 12.13
N TRP A 117 10.80 -0.21 11.16
CA TRP A 117 9.77 0.82 10.99
C TRP A 117 8.88 0.89 12.24
N GLN A 118 8.44 -0.25 12.77
CA GLN A 118 7.63 -0.34 13.99
C GLN A 118 8.36 0.18 15.25
N GLU A 119 9.67 0.02 15.30
CA GLU A 119 10.53 0.53 16.38
C GLU A 119 10.85 2.03 16.25
N GLY A 120 10.67 2.62 15.07
CA GLY A 120 10.87 4.05 14.82
C GLY A 120 9.94 4.95 15.63
N GLU A 121 10.34 6.20 15.83
CA GLU A 121 9.62 7.16 16.69
C GLU A 121 8.57 7.98 15.93
N VAL A 122 7.50 8.35 16.63
CA VAL A 122 6.50 9.35 16.26
C VAL A 122 6.24 10.29 17.43
N THR A 123 6.07 11.58 17.14
CA THR A 123 5.84 12.60 18.15
C THR A 123 4.35 12.91 18.25
N THR A 124 3.80 12.76 19.46
CA THR A 124 2.41 13.13 19.78
C THR A 124 2.22 14.64 19.81
N SER A 125 0.97 15.10 19.80
CA SER A 125 0.65 16.53 19.89
C SER A 125 1.13 17.21 21.18
N SER A 126 1.45 16.44 22.22
CA SER A 126 2.04 16.96 23.47
C SER A 126 3.58 16.92 23.47
N GLY A 127 4.22 16.65 22.33
CA GLY A 127 5.67 16.56 22.21
C GLY A 127 6.28 15.23 22.71
N ARG A 128 5.47 14.32 23.26
CA ARG A 128 5.95 13.01 23.72
C ARG A 128 6.28 12.13 22.52
N LYS A 129 7.48 11.56 22.52
CA LYS A 129 7.91 10.52 21.58
C LYS A 129 7.32 9.16 21.96
N LEU A 130 6.84 8.43 20.95
CA LEU A 130 6.34 7.06 21.06
C LEU A 130 6.97 6.23 19.96
N LYS A 131 7.16 4.93 20.17
CA LYS A 131 7.45 4.03 19.05
C LYS A 131 6.19 3.88 18.20
N ARG A 132 6.33 3.72 16.88
CA ARG A 132 5.20 3.54 15.94
C ARG A 132 4.31 2.37 16.34
N LYS A 133 4.91 1.27 16.81
CA LYS A 133 4.17 0.12 17.34
C LYS A 133 3.32 0.43 18.58
N ASP A 134 3.65 1.47 19.34
CA ASP A 134 2.95 1.87 20.56
C ASP A 134 1.96 3.02 20.28
N ALA A 135 1.96 3.54 19.06
CA ALA A 135 1.06 4.58 18.60
C ALA A 135 -0.22 4.01 17.97
N ALA A 136 -1.31 4.75 18.11
CA ALA A 136 -2.51 4.65 17.32
C ALA A 136 -2.75 6.01 16.64
N TRP A 137 -3.36 6.00 15.46
CA TRP A 137 -3.68 7.23 14.74
C TRP A 137 -5.14 7.60 14.95
N THR A 138 -5.40 8.85 15.34
CA THR A 138 -6.76 9.38 15.36
C THR A 138 -7.29 9.48 13.93
N SER A 139 -8.61 9.59 13.77
CA SER A 139 -9.20 9.85 12.45
C SER A 139 -8.80 11.21 11.85
N SER A 140 -8.15 12.08 12.63
CA SER A 140 -7.53 13.33 12.14
C SER A 140 -6.04 13.18 11.81
N GLY A 141 -5.51 11.95 11.80
CA GLY A 141 -4.10 11.69 11.47
C GLY A 141 -3.13 12.09 12.56
N ARG A 142 -3.57 12.26 13.82
CA ARG A 142 -2.66 12.58 14.93
C ARG A 142 -2.25 11.30 15.67
N PRO A 143 -0.95 11.10 15.97
CA PRO A 143 -0.52 9.96 16.73
C PRO A 143 -0.88 10.18 18.21
N ILE A 144 -1.46 9.14 18.82
CA ILE A 144 -1.75 9.02 20.24
C ILE A 144 -1.19 7.70 20.74
N SER A 145 -0.96 7.60 22.04
CA SER A 145 -0.57 6.32 22.63
C SER A 145 -1.75 5.33 22.59
N LYS A 146 -1.47 4.05 22.32
CA LYS A 146 -2.51 3.00 22.18
C LYS A 146 -3.39 2.86 23.43
N ASP A 147 -2.83 3.04 24.62
CA ASP A 147 -3.54 3.06 25.91
C ASP A 147 -4.55 4.22 26.02
N LYS A 148 -4.35 5.29 25.25
CA LYS A 148 -5.25 6.44 25.15
C LYS A 148 -6.18 6.36 23.93
N LYS A 149 -6.20 5.26 23.19
CA LYS A 149 -7.13 5.06 22.08
C LYS A 149 -8.55 4.91 22.63
N SER A 150 -9.49 5.66 22.05
CA SER A 150 -10.93 5.50 22.27
C SER A 150 -11.66 5.58 20.93
N THR A 151 -12.83 4.96 20.85
CA THR A 151 -13.67 4.97 19.66
C THR A 151 -15.00 5.64 19.99
N THR A 152 -15.47 6.58 19.15
CA THR A 152 -16.80 7.19 19.31
C THR A 152 -17.91 6.22 18.86
N LYS A 153 -19.17 6.53 19.17
CA LYS A 153 -20.33 5.77 18.64
C LYS A 153 -20.33 5.66 17.11
N SER A 154 -19.75 6.65 16.42
CA SER A 154 -19.59 6.69 14.96
C SER A 154 -18.35 5.98 14.43
N GLY A 155 -17.60 5.25 15.27
CA GLY A 155 -16.39 4.54 14.85
C GLY A 155 -15.12 5.41 14.73
N ARG A 156 -15.21 6.71 15.04
CA ARG A 156 -14.07 7.63 14.95
C ARG A 156 -13.05 7.33 16.04
N VAL A 157 -11.78 7.20 15.68
CA VAL A 157 -10.67 7.01 16.63
C VAL A 157 -10.27 8.38 17.19
N VAL A 158 -10.38 8.52 18.51
CA VAL A 158 -10.09 9.74 19.26
C VAL A 158 -9.19 9.46 20.46
N LYS A 159 -8.54 10.50 20.99
CA LYS A 159 -7.80 10.41 22.26
C LYS A 159 -8.82 10.33 23.41
N LYS A 160 -8.65 9.36 24.31
CA LYS A 160 -9.41 9.28 25.57
C LYS A 160 -9.19 10.58 26.35
N GLY A 161 -10.30 11.26 26.69
CA GLY A 161 -10.26 12.44 27.56
C GLY A 161 -9.67 12.07 28.91
N GLY A 162 -8.72 12.87 29.40
CA GLY A 162 -8.30 12.78 30.81
C GLY A 162 -9.44 13.24 31.70
N LYS A 163 -9.71 12.49 32.77
CA LYS A 163 -10.48 13.02 33.90
C LYS A 163 -9.65 14.04 34.64
#